data_AF-A0A1Q6X5G8-F1
#
_entry.id   AF-A0A1Q6X5G8-F1
#
_cell.length_a   1.000
_cell.length_b   1.000
_cell.length_c   1.000
_cell.angle_alpha   90.00
_cell.angle_beta   90.00
_cell.angle_gamma   90.00
#
_symmetry.space_group_name_H-M   'P 1'
#
loop_
_entity.id
_entity.type
_entity.pdbx_description
1 polymer ?
#
loop_
_entity_poly.entity_id
_entity_poly.type
_entity_poly.pdbx_seq_one_letter_code
_entity_poly.pdbx_strand_id
1 'polypeptide(L)'
;MAETLQEMLARVHQGFLSRDLELAESVLRMDSKINQVCHSIFTEYLEKGAGRRSYEVTHLLFMAQAFERAGDHTKNLAEELVHLVGGHSVRHVKKRVSGTVQSRRQR
;
A
#
# COMPACT_ATOMS: atom_id res chain seq x y z
N MET A 1 7.18 -10.80 -4.24
CA MET A 1 5.82 -10.28 -3.97
C MET A 1 5.01 -11.26 -3.14
N ALA A 2 4.89 -12.53 -3.57
CA ALA A 2 4.12 -13.56 -2.85
C ALA A 2 4.49 -13.69 -1.36
N GLU A 3 5.76 -13.90 -1.03
CA GLU A 3 6.22 -14.03 0.37
C GLU A 3 5.87 -12.80 1.23
N THR A 4 6.08 -11.60 0.68
CA THR A 4 5.74 -10.34 1.36
C THR A 4 4.23 -10.24 1.61
N LEU A 5 3.41 -10.61 0.62
CA LEU A 5 1.95 -10.62 0.79
C LEU A 5 1.50 -11.65 1.82
N GLN A 6 2.08 -12.85 1.81
CA GLN A 6 1.79 -13.89 2.81
C GLN A 6 2.13 -13.40 4.22
N GLU A 7 3.28 -12.74 4.38
CA GLU A 7 3.68 -12.16 5.65
C GLU A 7 2.74 -11.00 6.09
N MET A 8 2.33 -10.14 5.15
CA MET A 8 1.35 -9.08 5.43
C MET A 8 0.02 -9.67 5.93
N LEU A 9 -0.48 -10.72 5.28
CA LEU A 9 -1.72 -11.41 5.67
C LEU A 9 -1.59 -12.08 7.04
N ALA A 10 -0.47 -12.75 7.31
CA ALA A 10 -0.22 -13.38 8.61
C ALA A 10 -0.18 -12.35 9.75
N ARG A 11 0.53 -11.23 9.52
CA ARG A 11 0.65 -10.14 10.50
C ARG A 11 -0.68 -9.44 10.76
N VAL A 12 -1.46 -9.11 9.73
CA VAL A 12 -2.77 -8.46 9.94
C VAL A 12 -3.74 -9.40 10.66
N HIS A 13 -3.74 -10.69 10.29
CA HIS A 13 -4.55 -11.70 10.96
C HIS A 13 -4.18 -11.84 12.44
N GLN A 14 -2.88 -11.96 12.75
CA GLN A 14 -2.41 -12.01 14.13
C GLN A 14 -2.76 -10.74 14.90
N GLY A 15 -2.61 -9.56 14.27
CA GLY A 15 -2.96 -8.27 14.87
C GLY A 15 -4.45 -8.18 15.25
N PHE A 16 -5.36 -8.73 14.45
CA PHE A 16 -6.77 -8.81 14.81
C PHE A 16 -7.03 -9.71 16.02
N LEU A 17 -6.30 -10.83 16.14
CA LEU A 17 -6.43 -11.75 17.28
C LEU A 17 -5.86 -11.17 18.57
N SER A 18 -4.68 -10.56 18.52
CA SER A 18 -3.98 -10.02 19.68
C SER A 18 -4.33 -8.57 20.01
N ARG A 19 -5.07 -7.88 19.13
CA ARG A 19 -5.31 -6.42 19.18
C ARG A 19 -4.00 -5.62 19.24
N ASP A 20 -2.99 -6.08 18.50
CA ASP A 20 -1.66 -5.48 18.49
C ASP A 20 -1.52 -4.49 17.32
N LEU A 21 -1.33 -3.21 17.66
CA LEU A 21 -1.15 -2.13 16.69
C LEU A 21 0.22 -2.19 15.98
N GLU A 22 1.26 -2.73 16.61
CA GLU A 22 2.59 -2.80 15.99
C GLU A 22 2.59 -3.74 14.78
N LEU A 23 1.79 -4.81 14.86
CA LEU A 23 1.57 -5.72 13.73
C LEU A 23 0.87 -5.01 12.58
N ALA A 24 -0.16 -4.21 12.86
CA ALA A 24 -0.84 -3.43 11.83
C ALA A 24 0.10 -2.41 11.16
N GLU A 25 0.86 -1.66 11.96
CA GLU A 25 1.83 -0.69 11.43
C GLU A 25 2.91 -1.35 10.59
N SER A 26 3.33 -2.58 10.95
CA SER A 26 4.29 -3.33 10.15
C SER A 26 3.75 -3.65 8.75
N VAL A 27 2.47 -4.01 8.63
CA VAL A 27 1.80 -4.24 7.35
C VAL A 27 1.76 -2.97 6.50
N LEU A 28 1.44 -1.82 7.10
CA LEU A 28 1.42 -0.53 6.39
C LEU A 28 2.79 -0.19 5.78
N ARG A 29 3.89 -0.51 6.48
CA ARG A 29 5.25 -0.31 5.96
C ARG A 29 5.59 -1.28 4.83
N MET A 30 5.12 -2.53 4.92
CA MET A 30 5.41 -3.58 3.95
C MET A 30 4.73 -3.36 2.58
N ASP A 31 3.57 -2.72 2.55
CA ASP A 31 2.84 -2.41 1.30
C ASP A 31 3.73 -1.68 0.26
N SER A 32 4.56 -0.75 0.72
CA SER A 32 5.51 -0.02 -0.13
C SER A 32 6.44 -0.93 -0.93
N LYS A 33 6.83 -2.08 -0.39
CA LYS A 33 7.69 -3.06 -1.04
C LYS A 33 6.97 -3.76 -2.20
N ILE A 34 5.69 -4.08 -2.04
CA ILE A 34 4.88 -4.67 -3.14
C ILE A 34 4.70 -3.63 -4.25
N ASN A 35 4.35 -2.39 -3.89
CA ASN A 35 4.15 -1.30 -4.85
C ASN A 35 5.42 -1.00 -5.66
N GLN A 36 6.58 -0.95 -4.98
CA GLN A 36 7.86 -0.71 -5.64
C GLN A 36 8.23 -1.82 -6.64
N VAL A 37 8.04 -3.09 -6.27
CA VAL A 37 8.31 -4.21 -7.18
C VAL A 37 7.35 -4.20 -8.35
N CYS A 38 6.06 -3.94 -8.13
CA CYS A 38 5.08 -3.80 -9.21
C CYS A 38 5.49 -2.67 -10.18
N HIS A 39 5.86 -1.50 -9.66
CA HIS A 39 6.32 -0.39 -10.47
C HIS A 39 7.59 -0.72 -11.27
N SER A 40 8.56 -1.40 -10.66
CA SER A 40 9.77 -1.85 -11.35
C SER A 40 9.47 -2.77 -12.54
N ILE A 41 8.53 -3.70 -12.37
CA ILE A 41 8.08 -4.60 -13.46
C ILE A 41 7.45 -3.80 -14.59
N PHE A 42 6.61 -2.81 -14.26
CA PHE A 42 6.01 -1.92 -15.26
C PHE A 42 7.04 -1.08 -16.01
N THR A 43 7.98 -0.47 -15.30
CA THR A 43 9.04 0.35 -15.91
C THR A 43 9.92 -0.49 -16.83
N GLU A 44 10.34 -1.67 -16.38
CA GLU A 44 11.13 -2.59 -17.20
C GLU A 44 10.37 -3.01 -18.46
N TYR A 45 9.06 -3.27 -18.33
CA TYR A 45 8.21 -3.57 -19.49
C TYR A 45 8.15 -2.41 -20.50
N LEU A 46 7.97 -1.17 -20.03
CA LEU A 46 7.88 0.00 -20.90
C LEU A 46 9.22 0.31 -21.59
N GLU A 47 10.33 0.20 -20.86
CA GLU A 47 11.67 0.48 -21.39
C GLU A 47 12.15 -0.59 -22.38
N LYS A 48 11.82 -1.86 -22.14
CA LYS A 48 12.23 -2.99 -23.01
C LYS A 48 11.18 -3.34 -24.08
N GLY A 49 10.00 -2.73 -24.03
CA GLY A 49 8.78 -3.13 -24.74
C GLY A 49 8.61 -2.68 -26.19
N ALA A 50 9.54 -1.91 -26.77
CA ALA A 50 9.40 -1.45 -28.16
C ALA A 50 9.46 -2.61 -29.19
N GLY A 51 10.04 -3.76 -28.85
CA GLY A 51 10.27 -4.88 -29.79
C GLY A 51 9.72 -6.26 -29.42
N ARG A 52 9.24 -6.49 -28.19
CA ARG A 52 8.83 -7.83 -27.70
C ARG A 52 7.54 -7.78 -26.88
N ARG A 53 6.40 -7.66 -27.56
CA ARG A 53 5.07 -7.85 -26.96
C ARG A 53 4.69 -9.34 -27.01
N SER A 54 5.37 -10.17 -26.22
CA SER A 54 4.99 -11.59 -26.05
C SER A 54 3.84 -11.70 -25.04
N TYR A 55 2.91 -12.64 -25.27
CA TYR A 55 1.83 -12.97 -24.34
C TYR A 55 2.34 -13.25 -22.92
N GLU A 56 3.52 -13.85 -22.77
CA GLU A 56 4.12 -14.19 -21.48
C GLU A 56 4.38 -12.95 -20.61
N VAL A 57 4.84 -11.86 -21.24
CA VAL A 57 5.15 -10.62 -20.54
C VAL A 57 3.87 -9.93 -20.05
N THR A 58 2.79 -10.03 -20.83
CA THR A 58 1.46 -9.55 -20.41
C THR A 58 0.92 -10.34 -19.22
N HIS A 59 1.09 -11.66 -19.18
CA HIS A 59 0.68 -12.48 -18.03
C HIS A 59 1.45 -12.09 -16.76
N LEU A 60 2.77 -11.88 -16.87
CA LEU A 60 3.58 -11.44 -15.75
C LEU A 60 3.13 -10.08 -15.20
N LEU A 61 2.74 -9.15 -16.08
CA LEU A 61 2.20 -7.85 -15.69
C LEU A 61 0.88 -7.99 -14.93
N PHE A 62 -0.04 -8.83 -15.41
CA PHE A 62 -1.30 -9.09 -14.73
C PHE A 62 -1.10 -9.74 -13.35
N MET A 63 -0.14 -10.66 -13.24
CA MET A 63 0.23 -11.25 -11.95
C MET A 63 0.78 -10.19 -10.98
N ALA A 64 1.69 -9.32 -11.44
CA ALA A 64 2.23 -8.23 -10.62
C ALA A 64 1.12 -7.28 -10.13
N GLN A 65 0.19 -6.89 -11.01
CA GLN A 65 -0.96 -6.07 -10.63
C GLN A 65 -1.90 -6.79 -9.65
N ALA A 66 -2.09 -8.10 -9.77
CA ALA A 66 -2.90 -8.87 -8.84
C ALA A 66 -2.28 -8.88 -7.44
N PHE A 67 -0.96 -9.01 -7.33
CA PHE A 67 -0.26 -8.91 -6.05
C PHE A 67 -0.33 -7.51 -5.43
N GLU A 68 -0.22 -6.45 -6.25
CA GLU A 68 -0.37 -5.07 -5.79
C GLU A 68 -1.75 -4.80 -5.20
N ARG A 69 -2.82 -5.18 -5.91
CA ARG A 69 -4.19 -5.05 -5.38
C ARG A 69 -4.42 -5.85 -4.10
N ALA A 70 -3.88 -7.06 -4.02
CA ALA A 70 -3.97 -7.87 -2.80
C ALA A 70 -3.19 -7.25 -1.64
N GLY A 71 -2.03 -6.63 -1.93
CA GLY A 71 -1.26 -5.81 -0.98
C GLY A 71 -2.10 -4.66 -0.43
N ASP A 72 -2.70 -3.85 -1.30
CA ASP A 72 -3.54 -2.71 -0.90
C ASP A 72 -4.77 -3.15 -0.08
N HIS A 73 -5.43 -4.25 -0.46
CA HIS A 73 -6.50 -4.83 0.37
C HIS A 73 -6.01 -5.23 1.77
N THR A 74 -4.81 -5.79 1.87
CA THR A 74 -4.22 -6.19 3.16
C THR A 74 -3.83 -4.97 4.00
N LYS A 75 -3.31 -3.91 3.36
CA LYS A 75 -3.08 -2.61 3.98
C LYS A 75 -4.38 -1.99 4.50
N ASN A 76 -5.45 -2.00 3.72
CA ASN A 76 -6.75 -1.48 4.14
C ASN A 76 -7.27 -2.20 5.39
N LEU A 77 -7.08 -3.53 5.49
CA LEU A 77 -7.39 -4.28 6.71
C LEU A 77 -6.53 -3.85 7.91
N ALA A 78 -5.26 -3.56 7.70
CA ALA A 78 -4.39 -3.06 8.76
C ALA A 78 -4.81 -1.64 9.23
N GLU A 79 -5.22 -0.76 8.32
CA GLU A 79 -5.81 0.53 8.68
C GLU A 79 -7.09 0.35 9.52
N GLU A 80 -7.96 -0.59 9.14
CA GLU A 80 -9.16 -0.91 9.92
C GLU A 80 -8.83 -1.45 11.32
N LEU A 81 -7.78 -2.27 11.45
CA LEU A 81 -7.30 -2.74 12.75
C LEU A 81 -6.79 -1.57 13.62
N VAL A 82 -6.01 -0.65 13.05
CA VAL A 82 -5.56 0.57 13.75
C VAL A 82 -6.74 1.37 14.27
N HIS A 83 -7.80 1.51 13.45
CA HIS A 83 -9.02 2.19 13.87
C HIS A 83 -9.75 1.45 14.99
N LEU A 84 -9.90 0.12 14.86
CA LEU A 84 -10.63 -0.72 15.79
C LEU A 84 -10.01 -0.72 17.19
N VAL A 85 -8.68 -0.79 17.28
CA VAL A 85 -7.96 -0.84 18.56
C VAL A 85 -7.65 0.56 19.08
N GLY A 86 -7.24 1.48 18.21
CA GLY A 86 -6.87 2.84 18.58
C GLY A 86 -8.05 3.76 18.89
N GLY A 87 -9.29 3.37 18.56
CA GLY A 87 -10.51 4.14 18.84
C GLY A 87 -10.67 5.43 18.02
N HIS A 88 -9.83 5.64 17.00
CA HIS A 88 -9.87 6.82 16.13
C HIS A 88 -10.15 6.39 14.68
N SER A 89 -11.26 6.86 14.11
CA SER A 89 -11.61 6.62 12.70
C SER A 89 -10.85 7.59 11.79
N VAL A 90 -9.88 7.10 10.99
CA VAL A 90 -9.20 7.94 9.97
C VAL A 90 -9.99 7.96 8.65
N ARG A 91 -11.09 7.21 8.53
CA ARG A 91 -11.92 7.17 7.32
C ARG A 91 -12.58 8.52 6.95
N HIS A 92 -12.51 9.53 7.83
CA HIS A 92 -12.88 10.91 7.52
C HIS A 92 -11.99 11.99 8.16
N VAL A 93 -10.66 11.83 8.18
CA VAL A 93 -9.78 13.01 8.33
C VAL A 93 -9.34 13.45 6.94
N LYS A 94 -10.20 14.24 6.27
CA LYS A 94 -9.77 15.04 5.12
C LYS A 94 -8.47 15.74 5.52
N LYS A 95 -7.42 15.50 4.72
CA LYS A 95 -6.15 16.23 4.66
C LYS A 95 -6.35 17.68 5.10
N ARG A 96 -6.15 18.02 6.38
CA ARG A 96 -6.02 19.41 6.83
C ARG A 96 -4.71 19.88 6.25
N VAL A 97 -4.77 20.43 5.04
CA VAL A 97 -3.70 21.24 4.47
C VAL A 97 -3.48 22.37 5.47
N SER A 98 -2.38 22.33 6.20
CA SER A 98 -1.89 23.44 7.01
C SER A 98 -1.37 24.52 6.07
N GLY A 99 -2.29 25.23 5.42
CA GLY A 99 -2.00 26.50 4.76
C GLY A 99 -1.92 27.59 5.82
N THR A 100 -0.76 27.71 6.45
CA THR A 100 -0.38 28.91 7.20
C THR A 100 -0.28 30.06 6.21
N VAL A 101 -1.39 30.78 5.97
CA VAL A 101 -1.31 32.08 5.31
C VAL A 101 -0.91 33.08 6.38
N GLN A 102 0.40 33.34 6.43
CA GLN A 102 0.98 34.45 7.18
C GLN A 102 0.31 35.76 6.78
N SER A 103 0.07 36.57 7.79
CA SER A 103 -0.36 37.95 7.71
C SER A 103 0.49 38.76 6.73
N ARG A 104 -0.17 39.43 5.78
CA ARG A 104 0.33 40.68 5.20
C ARG A 104 -0.75 41.75 5.35
N ARG A 105 -0.75 42.37 6.53
CA ARG A 105 -1.03 43.81 6.66
C ARG A 105 0.12 44.58 6.01
N GLN A 106 -0.16 45.80 5.55
CA GLN A 106 0.69 46.76 4.79
C GLN A 106 0.45 46.62 3.28
N ARG A 107 -0.09 47.58 2.53
CA ARG A 107 -0.37 49.01 2.71
C ARG A 107 -1.63 49.38 1.93
#